data_AF-A0A847L7Y3-F1
#
_entry.id   AF-A0A847L7Y3-F1
#
_cell.length_a   1.000
_cell.length_b   1.000
_cell.length_c   1.000
_cell.angle_alpha   90.00
_cell.angle_beta   90.00
_cell.angle_gamma   90.00
#
_symmetry.space_group_name_H-M   'P 1'
#
loop_
_entity.id
_entity.type
_entity.pdbx_description
1 polymer ?
#
loop_
_entity_poly.entity_id
_entity_poly.type
_entity_poly.pdbx_seq_one_letter_code
_entity_poly.pdbx_strand_id
1 'polypeptide(L)'
;MNKKTVGRPKGTPKTGGRKKGTPNKITQSVREWINFLLDKNRIQFEKDLLAVEPKDRLNILIKLLEYTTPKMQSVQTDIEFIQEVELSKEEAKELLKELETEY
;
A
#
# COMPACT_ATOMS: atom_id res chain seq x y z
N MET A 1 5.25 -39.15 -28.02
CA MET A 1 6.32 -38.43 -27.31
C MET A 1 5.69 -37.37 -26.42
N ASN A 2 5.65 -37.60 -25.10
CA ASN A 2 5.10 -36.63 -24.15
C ASN A 2 6.18 -35.62 -23.75
N LYS A 3 6.06 -34.36 -24.20
CA LYS A 3 6.94 -33.29 -23.74
C LYS A 3 6.57 -32.93 -22.30
N LYS A 4 7.43 -33.31 -21.35
CA LYS A 4 7.40 -32.83 -19.97
C LYS A 4 7.54 -31.31 -20.00
N THR A 5 6.52 -30.56 -19.59
CA THR A 5 6.60 -29.10 -19.44
C THR A 5 7.54 -28.80 -18.28
N VAL A 6 8.80 -28.46 -18.58
CA VAL A 6 9.73 -27.92 -17.59
C VAL A 6 9.21 -26.55 -17.15
N GLY A 7 9.09 -26.35 -15.83
CA GLY A 7 8.71 -25.07 -15.25
C GLY A 7 9.70 -23.96 -15.64
N ARG A 8 9.23 -22.71 -15.62
CA ARG A 8 10.06 -21.55 -16.00
C ARG A 8 11.30 -21.44 -15.09
N PRO A 9 12.49 -21.11 -15.62
CA PRO A 9 13.70 -20.99 -14.83
C PRO A 9 13.56 -19.98 -13.68
N LYS A 10 14.22 -20.27 -12.55
CA LYS A 10 14.22 -19.42 -11.35
C LYS A 10 14.86 -18.06 -11.66
N GLY A 11 14.27 -16.97 -11.16
CA GLY A 11 14.79 -15.61 -11.35
C GLY A 11 14.23 -14.86 -12.56
N THR A 12 13.39 -15.48 -13.37
CA THR A 12 12.75 -14.77 -14.48
C THR A 12 11.67 -13.79 -14.00
N PRO A 13 11.59 -12.57 -14.59
CA PRO A 13 10.61 -11.57 -14.18
C PRO A 13 9.18 -12.05 -14.47
N LYS A 14 8.27 -11.74 -13.55
CA LYS A 14 6.85 -12.11 -13.64
C LYS A 14 6.22 -11.43 -14.87
N THR A 15 5.73 -12.22 -15.84
CA THR A 15 5.14 -11.72 -17.10
C THR A 15 3.61 -11.62 -17.06
N GLY A 16 2.96 -11.88 -15.93
CA GLY A 16 1.51 -11.83 -15.80
C GLY A 16 0.99 -12.13 -14.39
N GLY A 17 -0.32 -12.04 -14.19
CA GLY A 17 -0.98 -12.28 -12.90
C GLY A 17 -1.06 -11.05 -12.00
N ARG A 18 -1.53 -11.22 -10.76
CA ARG A 18 -1.76 -10.10 -9.81
C ARG A 18 -0.45 -9.35 -9.51
N LYS A 19 -0.45 -8.02 -9.66
CA LYS A 19 0.68 -7.16 -9.26
C LYS A 19 0.77 -7.10 -7.74
N LYS A 20 1.99 -7.01 -7.20
CA LYS A 20 2.21 -6.78 -5.76
C LYS A 20 1.55 -5.43 -5.40
N GLY A 21 0.74 -5.41 -4.34
CA GLY A 21 0.00 -4.22 -3.90
C GLY A 21 -1.42 -4.08 -4.48
N THR A 22 -1.84 -4.88 -5.47
CA THR A 22 -3.24 -4.83 -5.94
C THR A 22 -4.18 -5.31 -4.83
N PRO A 23 -5.15 -4.49 -4.36
CA PRO A 23 -6.09 -4.88 -3.31
C PRO A 23 -6.85 -6.16 -3.68
N ASN A 24 -7.32 -6.90 -2.67
CA ASN A 24 -8.17 -8.07 -2.92
C ASN A 24 -9.54 -7.61 -3.43
N LYS A 25 -9.96 -8.10 -4.60
CA LYS A 25 -11.22 -7.69 -5.26
C LYS A 25 -12.44 -7.86 -4.37
N ILE A 26 -12.50 -8.97 -3.63
CA ILE A 26 -13.60 -9.27 -2.70
C ILE A 26 -13.65 -8.23 -1.57
N THR A 27 -12.50 -7.86 -1.02
CA THR A 27 -12.43 -6.86 0.06
C THR A 27 -12.85 -5.48 -0.43
N GLN A 28 -12.48 -5.12 -1.66
CA GLN A 28 -12.89 -3.88 -2.29
C GLN A 28 -14.42 -3.82 -2.50
N SER A 29 -15.01 -4.87 -3.08
CA SER A 29 -16.46 -4.91 -3.34
C SER A 29 -17.29 -4.84 -2.06
N VAL A 30 -16.83 -5.45 -0.98
CA VAL A 30 -17.49 -5.38 0.33
C VAL A 30 -17.43 -3.96 0.89
N ARG A 31 -16.28 -3.28 0.79
CA ARG A 31 -16.14 -1.89 1.23
C ARG A 31 -17.06 -0.94 0.44
N GLU A 32 -17.12 -1.11 -0.87
CA GLU A 32 -18.02 -0.33 -1.74
C GLU A 32 -19.49 -0.55 -1.38
N TRP A 33 -19.89 -1.80 -1.13
CA TRP A 33 -21.25 -2.13 -0.70
C TRP A 33 -21.60 -1.54 0.67
N ILE A 34 -20.69 -1.59 1.65
CA ILE A 34 -20.87 -0.98 2.97
C ILE A 34 -21.07 0.53 2.83
N ASN A 35 -20.23 1.22 2.03
CA ASN A 35 -20.37 2.65 1.80
C ASN A 35 -21.73 3.00 1.20
N PHE A 36 -22.17 2.23 0.20
CA PHE A 36 -23.47 2.42 -0.42
C PHE A 36 -24.64 2.22 0.56
N LEU A 37 -24.56 1.19 1.41
CA LEU A 37 -25.58 0.92 2.42
C LEU A 37 -25.68 2.04 3.45
N LEU A 38 -24.55 2.59 3.88
CA LEU A 38 -24.52 3.73 4.79
C LEU A 38 -25.09 4.99 4.14
N ASP A 39 -24.71 5.26 2.89
CA ASP A 39 -25.18 6.42 2.15
C ASP A 39 -26.70 6.43 1.95
N LYS A 40 -27.29 5.25 1.72
CA LYS A 40 -28.75 5.12 1.59
C LYS A 40 -29.50 5.30 2.90
N ASN A 41 -28.87 5.01 4.04
CA ASN A 41 -29.53 4.93 5.34
C ASN A 41 -29.09 6.02 6.33
N ARG A 42 -28.44 7.10 5.86
CA ARG A 42 -27.86 8.16 6.71
C ARG A 42 -28.83 8.70 7.76
N ILE A 43 -30.06 9.03 7.36
CA ILE A 43 -31.08 9.59 8.25
C ILE A 43 -31.46 8.63 9.37
N GLN A 44 -31.61 7.35 9.05
CA GLN A 44 -31.94 6.33 10.06
C GLN A 44 -30.75 6.09 10.98
N PHE A 45 -29.55 6.03 10.41
CA PHE A 45 -28.32 5.79 11.15
C PHE A 45 -28.03 6.90 12.18
N GLU A 46 -28.26 8.17 11.84
CA GLU A 46 -28.13 9.28 12.78
C GLU A 46 -29.10 9.17 13.96
N LYS A 47 -30.36 8.80 13.69
CA LYS A 47 -31.36 8.57 14.73
C LYS A 47 -30.98 7.42 15.65
N ASP A 48 -30.53 6.31 15.08
CA ASP A 48 -30.12 5.13 15.84
C ASP A 48 -28.89 5.45 16.70
N LEU A 49 -27.90 6.16 16.18
CA LEU A 49 -26.74 6.59 16.97
C LEU A 49 -27.14 7.48 18.15
N LEU A 50 -28.11 8.39 17.97
CA LEU A 50 -28.59 9.25 19.05
C LEU A 50 -29.30 8.47 20.17
N ALA A 51 -29.94 7.35 19.83
CA ALA A 51 -30.63 6.48 20.79
C ALA A 51 -29.71 5.55 21.58
N VAL A 52 -28.47 5.35 21.12
CA VAL A 52 -27.49 4.47 21.76
C VAL A 52 -26.73 5.19 22.87
N GLU A 53 -26.37 4.46 23.93
CA GLU A 53 -25.53 4.98 25.02
C GLU A 53 -24.20 5.56 24.50
N PRO A 54 -23.66 6.61 25.14
CA PRO A 54 -22.47 7.31 24.64
C PRO A 54 -21.27 6.39 24.38
N LYS A 55 -21.04 5.40 25.27
CA LYS A 55 -19.92 4.46 25.15
C LYS A 55 -20.08 3.56 23.92
N ASP A 56 -21.27 3.01 23.71
CA ASP A 56 -21.54 2.09 22.60
C ASP A 56 -21.60 2.83 21.27
N ARG A 57 -22.07 4.07 21.27
CA ARG A 57 -22.02 4.96 20.10
C ARG A 57 -20.58 5.13 19.59
N LEU A 58 -19.64 5.40 20.49
CA LEU A 58 -18.21 5.51 20.13
C LEU A 58 -17.65 4.18 19.60
N ASN A 59 -18.00 3.05 20.23
CA ASN A 59 -17.58 1.73 19.77
C ASN A 59 -18.09 1.39 18.35
N ILE A 60 -19.35 1.72 18.05
CA ILE A 60 -19.95 1.53 16.72
C ILE A 60 -19.19 2.37 15.68
N LEU A 61 -18.94 3.65 15.99
CA LEU A 61 -18.22 4.55 15.10
C LEU A 61 -16.80 4.05 14.81
N ILE A 62 -16.06 3.61 15.84
CA ILE A 62 -14.70 3.07 15.68
C ILE A 62 -14.71 1.86 14.74
N LYS A 63 -15.64 0.92 14.94
CA LYS A 63 -15.78 -0.26 14.07
C LYS A 63 -16.13 0.13 12.63
N LEU A 64 -16.98 1.13 12.44
CA LEU A 64 -17.36 1.62 11.12
C LEU A 64 -16.20 2.26 10.36
N LEU A 65 -15.35 3.02 11.08
CA LEU A 65 -14.17 3.68 10.51
C LEU A 65 -13.20 2.66 9.91
N GLU A 66 -13.07 1.46 10.47
CA GLU A 66 -12.17 0.43 9.91
C GLU A 66 -12.49 0.05 8.46
N TYR A 67 -13.77 0.16 8.09
CA TYR A 67 -14.26 -0.20 6.77
C TYR A 67 -14.43 1.00 5.86
N THR A 68 -14.77 2.17 6.39
CA THR A 68 -15.06 3.38 5.59
C THR A 68 -13.82 4.22 5.32
N THR A 69 -12.87 4.30 6.24
CA THR A 69 -11.66 5.12 6.07
C THR A 69 -10.42 4.26 5.78
N PRO A 70 -9.49 4.74 4.93
CA PRO A 70 -8.19 4.10 4.79
C PRO A 70 -7.43 4.15 6.12
N LYS A 71 -7.19 3.00 6.75
CA LYS A 71 -6.23 2.93 7.86
C LYS A 71 -4.84 3.25 7.32
N MET A 72 -4.16 4.22 7.94
CA MET A 72 -2.77 4.52 7.65
C MET A 72 -1.94 3.27 7.98
N GLN A 73 -1.35 2.64 6.96
CA GLN A 73 -0.40 1.56 7.21
C GLN A 73 0.88 2.21 7.75
N SER A 74 1.44 1.66 8.83
CA SER A 74 2.78 2.05 9.27
C SER A 74 3.73 1.76 8.12
N VAL A 75 4.31 2.81 7.52
CA VAL A 75 5.35 2.65 6.52
C VAL A 75 6.57 2.11 7.25
N GLN A 76 6.80 0.81 7.14
CA GLN A 76 8.10 0.23 7.46
C GLN A 76 9.01 0.63 6.31
N THR A 77 9.67 1.78 6.42
CA THR A 77 10.75 2.14 5.50
C THR A 77 11.86 1.14 5.77
N ASP A 78 11.93 0.11 4.93
CA ASP A 78 13.19 -0.61 4.72
C ASP A 78 14.14 0.44 4.12
N ILE A 79 14.86 1.14 4.99
CA ILE A 79 15.97 1.99 4.58
C ILE A 79 17.02 1.01 4.09
N GLU A 80 16.92 0.61 2.82
CA GLU A 80 18.05 0.06 2.10
C GLU A 80 19.10 1.17 2.13
N PHE A 81 20.05 1.04 3.04
CA PHE A 81 21.23 1.90 3.08
C PHE A 81 21.76 1.93 1.65
N ILE A 82 21.66 3.10 1.01
CA ILE A 82 22.40 3.38 -0.21
C ILE A 82 23.82 2.96 0.14
N GLN A 83 24.35 1.96 -0.56
CA GLN A 83 25.73 1.56 -0.40
C GLN A 83 26.54 2.85 -0.46
N GLU A 84 27.15 3.22 0.66
CA GLU A 84 28.15 4.26 0.65
C GLU A 84 29.15 3.80 -0.40
N VAL A 85 29.12 4.43 -1.57
CA VAL A 85 30.19 4.29 -2.54
C VAL A 85 31.35 4.88 -1.78
N GLU A 86 32.22 4.06 -1.19
CA GLU A 86 33.53 4.50 -0.72
C GLU A 86 34.32 4.85 -1.97
N LEU A 87 34.00 5.99 -2.56
CA LEU A 87 34.84 6.62 -3.56
C LEU A 87 36.17 6.93 -2.90
N SER A 88 37.24 6.38 -3.44
CA SER A 88 38.57 6.72 -3.00
C SER A 88 38.76 8.24 -3.15
N LYS A 89 39.62 8.83 -2.32
CA LYS A 89 39.91 10.28 -2.40
C LYS A 89 40.41 10.73 -3.78
N GLU A 90 40.85 9.78 -4.61
CA GLU A 90 41.37 10.00 -5.95
C GLU A 90 40.20 10.14 -6.95
N GLU A 91 39.23 9.22 -6.92
CA GLU A 91 38.04 9.25 -7.78
C GLU A 91 37.17 10.49 -7.53
N ALA A 92 37.06 10.92 -6.28
CA ALA A 92 36.33 12.15 -5.92
C ALA A 92 37.01 13.43 -6.49
N LYS A 93 38.34 13.43 -6.60
CA LYS A 93 39.09 14.56 -7.17
C LYS A 93 38.96 14.62 -8.69
N GLU A 94 38.91 13.48 -9.37
CA GLU A 94 38.73 13.44 -10.82
C GLU A 94 37.35 14.01 -11.23
N LEU A 95 36.29 13.62 -10.53
CA LEU A 95 34.94 14.14 -10.78
C LEU A 95 34.83 15.66 -10.53
N LEU A 96 35.50 16.16 -9.48
CA LEU A 96 35.56 17.60 -9.21
C LEU A 96 36.24 18.37 -10.35
N LYS A 97 37.30 17.80 -10.91
CA LYS A 97 38.04 18.41 -12.02
C LYS A 97 37.23 18.44 -13.31
N GLU A 98 36.45 17.40 -13.59
CA GLU A 98 35.53 17.39 -14.74
C GLU A 98 34.46 18.48 -14.62
N LEU A 99 33.87 18.65 -13.43
CA LEU A 99 32.87 19.70 -13.18
C LEU A 99 33.45 21.12 -13.29
N GLU A 100 34.71 21.33 -12.91
CA GLU A 100 35.41 22.62 -13.09
C GLU A 100 35.73 22.92 -14.55
N THR A 101 35.84 21.89 -15.41
CA THR A 101 36.06 22.08 -16.86
C THR A 101 34.79 22.30 -17.67
N GLU A 102 33.62 22.02 -17.09
CA GLU A 102 32.31 22.24 -17.71
C GLU A 102 31.73 23.65 -17.49
N TYR A 103 32.43 24.52 -16.74
CA TYR A 103 32.13 25.96 -16.57
C TYR A 103 33.23 26.84 -17.17
#